data_AF-A0A317MC83-F1
#
_entry.id   AF-A0A317MC83-F1
#
_cell.length_a   1.000
_cell.length_b   1.000
_cell.length_c   1.000
_cell.angle_alpha   90.00
_cell.angle_beta   90.00
_cell.angle_gamma   90.00
#
_symmetry.space_group_name_H-M   'P 1'
#
loop_
_entity.id
_entity.type
_entity.pdbx_description
1 polymer ?
#
loop_
_entity_poly.entity_id
_entity_poly.type
_entity_poly.pdbx_seq_one_letter_code
_entity_poly.pdbx_strand_id
1 'polypeptide(L)'
;METQEPQQDRKEPFDMRIVQYFVRIMRTVFLGFFWMIINVFLGLYLGFAVPEESTTGRMIFFYSWFVLSLAGYLFIVIRMWRKNGNVQDNYK
;
A
#
# COMPACT_ATOMS: atom_id res chain seq x y z
N MET A 1 -8.10 26.68 -52.25
CA MET A 1 -7.21 25.69 -51.62
C MET A 1 -7.47 25.80 -50.13
N GLU A 2 -8.31 24.93 -49.58
CA GLU A 2 -8.53 24.85 -48.13
C GLU A 2 -7.27 24.24 -47.53
N THR A 3 -6.46 25.08 -46.90
CA THR A 3 -5.37 24.66 -46.03
C THR A 3 -5.99 24.08 -44.76
N GLN A 4 -6.24 22.77 -44.76
CA GLN A 4 -6.48 22.04 -43.53
C GLN A 4 -5.16 21.98 -42.77
N GLU A 5 -5.03 22.82 -41.75
CA GLU A 5 -3.94 22.67 -40.79
C GLU A 5 -4.07 21.30 -40.12
N PRO A 6 -2.99 20.51 -40.00
CA PRO A 6 -3.06 19.25 -39.28
C PRO A 6 -3.41 19.61 -37.84
N GLN A 7 -4.59 19.16 -37.38
CA GLN A 7 -4.92 19.17 -35.95
C GLN A 7 -3.82 18.39 -35.25
N GLN A 8 -2.86 19.14 -34.74
CA GLN A 8 -1.80 18.66 -33.91
C GLN A 8 -2.49 18.13 -32.66
N ASP A 9 -2.65 16.80 -32.61
CA ASP A 9 -3.03 16.00 -31.45
C ASP A 9 -2.12 16.44 -30.31
N ARG A 10 -2.54 17.48 -29.59
CA ARG A 10 -1.93 17.93 -28.36
C ARG A 10 -2.29 16.85 -27.37
N LYS A 11 -1.55 15.74 -27.40
CA LYS A 11 -1.45 14.81 -26.29
C LYS A 11 -1.18 15.66 -25.06
N GLU A 12 -2.21 15.84 -24.25
CA GLU A 12 -2.11 16.56 -23.01
C GLU A 12 -0.91 15.96 -22.26
N PRO A 13 0.04 16.80 -21.79
CA PRO A 13 1.20 16.28 -21.10
C PRO A 13 0.69 15.42 -19.95
N PHE A 14 1.00 14.13 -20.00
CA PHE A 14 0.51 13.14 -19.06
C PHE A 14 0.61 13.69 -17.64
N ASP A 15 -0.51 13.79 -16.92
CA ASP A 15 -0.53 14.51 -15.64
C ASP A 15 0.33 13.76 -14.62
N MET A 16 1.57 14.22 -14.49
CA MET A 16 2.58 13.66 -13.62
C MET A 16 2.14 13.70 -12.14
N ARG A 17 1.19 14.57 -11.78
CA ARG A 17 0.60 14.61 -10.44
C ARG A 17 -0.18 13.33 -10.16
N ILE A 18 -1.04 12.92 -11.10
CA ILE A 18 -1.85 11.70 -10.98
C ILE A 18 -0.93 10.48 -10.82
N VAL A 19 0.14 10.42 -11.60
CA VAL A 19 1.14 9.33 -11.51
C VAL A 19 1.80 9.29 -10.12
N GLN A 20 2.21 10.43 -9.58
CA GLN A 20 2.80 10.48 -8.24
C GLN A 20 1.81 10.03 -7.15
N TYR A 21 0.54 10.43 -7.24
CA TYR A 21 -0.51 9.95 -6.34
C TYR A 21 -0.71 8.44 -6.47
N PHE A 22 -0.77 7.91 -7.69
CA PHE A 22 -0.90 6.48 -7.94
C PHE A 22 0.29 5.70 -7.38
N VAL A 23 1.52 6.12 -7.64
CA VAL A 23 2.74 5.49 -7.10
C VAL A 23 2.73 5.49 -5.57
N ARG A 24 2.24 6.56 -4.94
CA ARG A 24 2.09 6.64 -3.49
C ARG A 24 1.10 5.61 -2.96
N ILE A 25 -0.05 5.46 -3.61
CA ILE A 25 -1.07 4.45 -3.27
C ILE A 25 -0.50 3.04 -3.47
N MET A 26 0.08 2.78 -4.64
CA MET A 26 0.72 1.51 -4.98
C MET A 26 1.77 1.12 -3.94
N ARG A 27 2.61 2.06 -3.49
CA ARG A 27 3.61 1.79 -2.43
C ARG A 27 2.97 1.36 -1.12
N THR A 28 1.89 2.02 -0.70
CA THR A 28 1.17 1.62 0.53
C THR A 28 0.50 0.27 0.40
N VAL A 29 -0.11 -0.01 -0.75
CA VAL A 29 -0.75 -1.30 -1.05
C VAL A 29 0.29 -2.42 -1.09
N PHE A 30 1.43 -2.21 -1.78
CA PHE A 30 2.55 -3.16 -1.79
C PHE A 30 3.09 -3.43 -0.39
N LEU A 31 3.27 -2.39 0.43
CA LEU A 31 3.72 -2.56 1.81
C LEU A 31 2.72 -3.36 2.63
N GLY A 32 1.42 -3.16 2.40
CA GLY A 32 0.35 -3.93 3.04
C GLY A 32 0.34 -5.38 2.63
N PHE A 33 0.42 -5.66 1.32
CA PHE A 33 0.52 -7.02 0.81
C PHE A 33 1.77 -7.73 1.31
N PHE A 34 2.92 -7.05 1.28
CA PHE A 34 4.16 -7.60 1.81
C PHE A 34 4.05 -7.93 3.30
N TRP A 35 3.43 -7.03 4.08
CA TRP A 35 3.18 -7.27 5.50
C TRP A 35 2.22 -8.44 5.74
N MET A 36 1.17 -8.56 4.93
CA MET A 36 0.22 -9.67 5.01
C MET A 36 0.88 -11.01 4.67
N ILE A 37 1.74 -11.06 3.66
CA ILE A 37 2.52 -12.26 3.32
C ILE A 37 3.37 -12.72 4.50
N ILE A 38 4.06 -11.81 5.18
CA ILE A 38 4.85 -12.13 6.37
C ILE A 38 3.96 -12.73 7.47
N ASN A 39 2.78 -12.15 7.72
CA ASN A 39 1.87 -12.66 8.73
C ASN A 39 1.32 -14.06 8.38
N VAL A 40 0.96 -14.29 7.12
CA VAL A 40 0.52 -15.61 6.63
C VAL A 40 1.66 -16.62 6.74
N PHE A 41 2.87 -16.24 6.35
CA PHE A 41 4.04 -17.09 6.43
C PHE A 41 4.33 -17.48 7.88
N LEU A 42 4.31 -16.52 8.82
CA LEU A 42 4.44 -16.80 10.25
C LEU A 42 3.32 -17.72 10.75
N GLY A 43 2.08 -17.47 10.38
CA GLY A 43 0.93 -18.26 10.82
C GLY A 43 0.94 -19.71 10.36
N LEU A 44 1.37 -19.95 9.12
CA LEU A 44 1.48 -21.29 8.55
C LEU A 44 2.78 -21.98 8.98
N TYR A 45 3.91 -21.28 8.97
CA TYR A 45 5.23 -21.86 9.31
C TYR A 45 5.31 -22.33 10.76
N LEU A 46 4.74 -21.55 11.70
CA LEU A 46 4.69 -21.94 13.12
C LEU A 46 3.60 -22.98 13.41
N GLY A 47 2.80 -23.37 12.41
CA GLY A 47 1.66 -24.27 12.58
C GLY A 47 0.49 -23.67 13.37
N PHE A 48 0.58 -22.39 13.78
CA PHE A 48 -0.39 -21.71 14.66
C PHE A 48 -1.77 -21.53 14.01
N ALA A 49 -1.84 -21.56 12.67
CA ALA A 49 -3.08 -21.51 11.91
C ALA A 49 -3.75 -22.89 11.76
N VAL A 50 -3.10 -23.99 12.16
CA VAL A 50 -3.63 -25.35 12.04
C VAL A 50 -4.25 -25.79 13.37
N PRO A 51 -5.58 -26.00 13.45
CA PRO A 51 -6.28 -26.36 14.68
C PRO A 51 -5.88 -27.70 15.28
N GLU A 52 -5.48 -28.67 14.46
CA GLU A 52 -5.16 -30.02 14.90
C GLU A 52 -3.78 -30.14 15.59
N GLU A 53 -2.84 -29.26 15.24
CA GLU A 53 -1.46 -29.27 15.77
C GLU A 53 -1.24 -28.20 16.87
N SER A 54 -2.16 -27.23 16.99
CA SER A 54 -1.94 -26.04 17.82
C SER A 54 -2.68 -26.08 19.16
N THR A 55 -1.92 -26.03 20.24
CA THR A 55 -2.41 -25.76 21.59
C THR A 55 -3.15 -24.41 21.64
N THR A 56 -4.30 -24.33 22.32
CA THR A 56 -5.16 -23.13 22.41
C THR A 56 -4.40 -21.83 22.71
N GLY A 57 -3.34 -21.89 23.54
CA GLY A 57 -2.49 -20.72 23.84
C GLY A 57 -1.73 -20.15 22.64
N ARG A 58 -1.33 -20.98 21.68
CA ARG A 58 -0.61 -20.55 20.47
C ARG A 58 -1.53 -19.80 19.50
N MET A 59 -2.79 -20.22 19.40
CA MET A 59 -3.81 -19.51 18.63
C MET A 59 -4.07 -18.11 19.20
N ILE A 60 -4.29 -18.00 20.50
CA ILE A 60 -4.54 -16.70 21.16
C ILE A 60 -3.36 -15.76 20.93
N PHE A 61 -2.13 -16.25 21.09
CA PHE A 61 -0.92 -15.48 20.80
C PHE A 61 -0.87 -15.02 19.34
N PHE A 62 -1.13 -15.91 18.38
CA PHE A 62 -1.11 -15.58 16.96
C PHE A 62 -2.15 -14.53 16.57
N TYR A 63 -3.41 -14.68 17.00
CA TYR A 63 -4.46 -13.71 16.68
C TYR A 63 -4.23 -12.37 17.38
N SER A 64 -3.73 -12.38 18.62
CA SER A 64 -3.37 -11.13 19.33
C SER A 64 -2.24 -10.41 18.60
N TRP A 65 -1.21 -11.16 18.18
CA TRP A 65 -0.10 -10.63 17.38
C TRP A 65 -0.57 -10.09 16.02
N PHE A 66 -1.46 -10.81 15.33
CA PHE A 66 -2.01 -10.39 14.06
C PHE A 66 -2.80 -9.08 14.16
N VAL A 67 -3.64 -8.94 15.20
CA VAL A 67 -4.38 -7.69 15.45
C VAL A 67 -3.44 -6.54 15.79
N LEU A 68 -2.42 -6.78 16.62
CA LEU A 68 -1.40 -5.77 16.94
C LEU A 68 -0.57 -5.36 15.72
N SER A 69 -0.18 -6.33 14.88
CA SER A 69 0.60 -6.07 13.67
C SER A 69 -0.21 -5.29 12.63
N LEU A 70 -1.51 -5.57 12.53
CA LEU A 70 -2.44 -4.82 11.68
C LEU A 70 -2.63 -3.38 12.19
N ALA A 71 -2.85 -3.19 13.49
CA ALA A 71 -2.97 -1.87 14.10
C ALA A 71 -1.69 -1.03 13.89
N GLY A 72 -0.52 -1.66 14.05
CA GLY A 72 0.78 -1.04 13.76
C GLY A 72 0.93 -0.64 12.30
N TYR A 73 0.54 -1.52 11.36
CA TYR A 73 0.56 -1.22 9.93
C TYR A 73 -0.36 -0.03 9.58
N LEU A 74 -1.60 -0.04 10.07
CA LEU A 74 -2.55 1.06 9.85
C LEU A 74 -2.02 2.38 10.42
N PHE A 75 -1.41 2.35 11.60
CA PHE A 75 -0.77 3.53 12.19
C PHE A 75 0.35 4.08 11.30
N ILE A 76 1.22 3.21 10.76
CA ILE A 76 2.30 3.61 9.84
C ILE A 76 1.73 4.22 8.55
N VAL A 77 0.70 3.60 7.96
CA VAL A 77 0.05 4.13 6.75
C VAL A 77 -0.56 5.50 7.03
N ILE A 78 -1.36 5.65 8.09
CA ILE A 78 -1.97 6.93 8.47
C ILE A 78 -0.90 7.99 8.76
N ARG A 79 0.17 7.63 9.47
CA ARG A 79 1.31 8.52 9.77
C ARG A 79 2.02 8.98 8.50
N MET A 80 2.26 8.06 7.57
CA MET A 80 2.89 8.35 6.27
C MET A 80 2.01 9.23 5.39
N TRP A 81 0.69 9.06 5.48
CA TRP A 81 -0.27 9.88 4.76
C TRP A 81 -0.37 11.29 5.36
N ARG A 82 -0.37 11.43 6.69
CA ARG A 82 -0.40 12.72 7.41
C ARG A 82 0.88 13.56 7.26
N LYS A 83 2.06 12.95 7.06
CA LYS A 83 3.34 13.70 7.00
C LYS A 83 3.62 14.40 5.67
N ASN A 84 3.03 13.96 4.56
CA ASN A 84 3.34 14.52 3.23
C ASN A 84 2.22 15.44 2.72
N GLY A 85 1.72 16.33 3.57
CA GLY A 85 0.90 17.48 3.16
C GLY A 85 1.70 18.60 2.47
N ASN A 86 3.03 18.50 2.43
CA ASN A 86 3.88 19.38 1.62
C ASN A 86 4.23 18.68 0.31
N VAL A 87 3.28 18.69 -0.63
CA VAL A 87 3.66 18.59 -2.05
C VAL A 87 4.53 19.83 -2.28
N GLN A 88 5.81 19.65 -2.63
CA GLN A 88 6.64 20.78 -3.00
C GLN A 88 6.13 21.29 -4.34
N ASP A 89 5.37 22.38 -4.29
CA ASP A 89 4.91 23.13 -5.46
C ASP A 89 6.11 23.90 -6.06
N ASN A 90 7.12 23.19 -6.55
CA ASN A 90 8.33 23.81 -7.06
C ASN A 90 8.17 24.16 -8.56
N TYR A 91 7.18 25.01 -8.87
CA TYR A 91 7.04 25.68 -10.15
C TYR A 91 7.31 27.17 -9.94
N LYS A 92 8.55 27.59 -10.27
CA LYS A 92 8.91 28.98 -10.54
C LYS A 92 8.91 29.20 -12.04
#